data_AF-A0A285VAH0-F1
#
_entry.id   AF-A0A285VAH0-F1
#
_cell.length_a   1.000
_cell.length_b   1.000
_cell.length_c   1.000
_cell.angle_alpha   90.00
_cell.angle_beta   90.00
_cell.angle_gamma   90.00
#
_symmetry.space_group_name_H-M   'P 1'
#
loop_
_entity.id
_entity.type
_entity.pdbx_description
1 polymer ?
#
loop_
_entity_poly.entity_id
_entity_poly.type
_entity_poly.pdbx_seq_one_letter_code
_entity_poly.pdbx_strand_id
1 'polypeptide(L)'
;MNLQTVRRARARALVVPAAWSLTGWVVVAETVLAVHGWPVVAGCVFLAVLVCTAPGERCVGRVLLRGRAPRLHQRHTLAPVAQVLMCHSVAVDGLLLLVGPGHGAVVTAVGERTVVVTRGLVEAVRSGQWGPVTAAAVIAHELGGVRAGLTRRAWAWTVFLLPWSVLVWFLTVLWGVVTTFVPARVMVACMVLSAAVGLWLGATEHPVHLGSTLVMGVAAWTWWSASVWQRARVQVGDEYLVRVGLAHAFAQHLSATSGGDEARDRVVRLQHPQPRHAGRSGTGEGAWGTAGLEATRLG
;
A
#
# COMPACT_ATOMS: atom_id res chain seq x y z
N MET A 1 -3.27 10.53 12.45
CA MET A 1 -2.35 11.00 11.40
C MET A 1 -3.16 11.75 10.34
N ASN A 2 -2.75 12.95 9.92
CA ASN A 2 -3.49 13.72 8.91
C ASN A 2 -3.31 13.05 7.53
N LEU A 3 -4.42 12.64 6.90
CA LEU A 3 -4.45 11.95 5.60
C LEU A 3 -3.75 12.75 4.49
N GLN A 4 -3.73 14.09 4.58
CA GLN A 4 -3.03 14.94 3.63
C GLN A 4 -1.51 14.77 3.71
N THR A 5 -0.95 14.62 4.92
CA THR A 5 0.49 14.42 5.12
C THR A 5 0.94 13.09 4.53
N VAL A 6 0.14 12.03 4.73
CA VAL A 6 0.38 10.70 4.15
C VAL A 6 0.32 10.75 2.62
N ARG A 7 -0.66 11.45 2.05
CA ARG A 7 -0.79 11.61 0.60
C ARG A 7 0.39 12.37 -0.01
N ARG A 8 0.87 13.45 0.63
CA ARG A 8 2.04 14.22 0.18
C ARG A 8 3.33 13.41 0.29
N ALA A 9 3.53 12.70 1.41
CA ALA A 9 4.67 11.81 1.59
C ALA A 9 4.68 10.71 0.53
N ARG A 10 3.53 10.08 0.25
CA ARG A 10 3.38 9.09 -0.82
C ARG A 10 3.73 9.67 -2.19
N ALA A 11 3.18 10.84 -2.55
CA ALA A 11 3.46 11.45 -3.84
C ALA A 11 4.97 11.69 -4.01
N ARG A 12 5.62 12.30 -3.02
CA ARG A 12 7.07 12.53 -3.06
C ARG A 12 7.88 11.22 -3.14
N ALA A 13 7.47 10.21 -2.40
CA ALA A 13 8.14 8.91 -2.37
C ALA A 13 8.05 8.17 -3.72
N LEU A 14 6.90 8.22 -4.40
CA LEU A 14 6.68 7.47 -5.65
C LEU A 14 7.07 8.24 -6.91
N VAL A 15 7.17 9.57 -6.86
CA VAL A 15 7.54 10.41 -8.02
C VAL A 15 8.95 10.10 -8.51
N VAL A 16 9.92 9.95 -7.60
CA VAL A 16 11.32 9.69 -7.98
C VAL A 16 11.45 8.41 -8.82
N PRO A 17 11.01 7.23 -8.35
CA PRO A 17 11.14 6.00 -9.15
C PRO A 17 10.24 5.99 -10.39
N ALA A 18 9.11 6.69 -10.40
CA ALA A 18 8.29 6.83 -11.60
C ALA A 18 8.98 7.68 -12.68
N ALA A 19 9.57 8.81 -12.29
CA ALA A 19 10.36 9.65 -13.20
C ALA A 19 11.55 8.88 -13.77
N TRP A 20 12.29 8.18 -12.90
CA TRP A 20 13.38 7.30 -13.32
C TRP A 20 12.94 6.16 -14.23
N SER A 21 11.75 5.57 -14.00
CA SER A 21 11.21 4.56 -14.90
C SER A 21 10.91 5.14 -16.27
N LEU A 22 10.30 6.32 -16.34
CA LEU A 22 9.99 6.98 -17.62
C LEU A 22 11.27 7.30 -18.40
N THR A 23 12.27 7.87 -17.74
CA THR A 23 13.58 8.14 -18.35
C THR A 23 14.24 6.84 -18.81
N GLY A 24 14.23 5.81 -17.98
CA GLY A 24 14.79 4.50 -18.31
C GLY A 24 14.11 3.86 -19.52
N TRP A 25 12.78 3.91 -19.60
CA TRP A 25 12.03 3.40 -20.76
C TRP A 25 12.37 4.15 -22.05
N VAL A 26 12.50 5.48 -22.00
CA VAL A 26 12.90 6.28 -23.17
C VAL A 26 14.30 5.89 -23.63
N VAL A 27 15.27 5.84 -22.71
CA VAL A 27 16.65 5.48 -23.03
C VAL A 27 16.72 4.08 -23.63
N VAL A 28 16.05 3.09 -23.03
CA VAL A 28 16.05 1.72 -23.55
C VAL A 28 15.39 1.64 -24.92
N ALA A 29 14.26 2.31 -25.13
CA ALA A 29 13.58 2.31 -26.43
C ALA A 29 14.47 2.90 -27.54
N GLU A 30 15.12 4.04 -27.26
CA GLU A 30 15.96 4.74 -28.25
C GLU A 30 17.28 4.03 -28.50
N THR A 31 17.93 3.52 -27.46
CA THR A 31 19.28 2.92 -27.58
C THR A 31 19.27 1.45 -27.97
N VAL A 32 18.34 0.66 -27.43
CA VAL A 32 18.33 -0.79 -27.62
C VAL A 32 17.42 -1.20 -28.76
N LEU A 33 16.24 -0.58 -28.86
CA LEU A 33 15.22 -0.98 -29.84
C LEU A 33 15.26 -0.12 -31.11
N ALA A 34 16.02 0.99 -31.11
CA ALA A 34 16.03 2.00 -32.17
C ALA A 34 14.62 2.51 -32.53
N VAL A 35 13.71 2.50 -31.55
CA VAL A 35 12.35 3.05 -31.69
C VAL A 35 12.31 4.35 -30.90
N HIS A 36 11.62 5.36 -31.44
CA HIS A 36 11.37 6.59 -30.68
C HIS A 36 10.75 6.25 -29.31
N GLY A 37 11.27 6.80 -28.21
CA GLY A 37 10.81 6.43 -26.87
C GLY A 37 9.42 6.97 -26.50
N TRP A 38 8.95 8.00 -27.20
CA TRP A 38 7.70 8.69 -26.87
C TRP A 38 6.43 7.81 -26.93
N PRO A 39 6.25 6.83 -27.84
CA PRO A 39 5.08 5.95 -27.85
C PRO A 39 5.05 5.03 -26.63
N VAL A 40 6.21 4.64 -26.07
CA VAL A 40 6.28 3.83 -24.84
C VAL A 40 5.78 4.65 -23.66
N VAL A 41 6.26 5.90 -23.54
CA VAL A 41 5.81 6.84 -22.50
C VAL A 41 4.30 7.12 -22.64
N ALA A 42 3.85 7.42 -23.86
CA ALA A 42 2.43 7.65 -24.14
C ALA A 42 1.58 6.42 -23.79
N GLY A 43 2.04 5.21 -24.14
CA GLY A 43 1.40 3.95 -23.79
C GLY A 43 1.30 3.72 -22.28
N CYS A 44 2.38 3.95 -21.53
CA CYS A 44 2.38 3.85 -20.07
C CYS A 44 1.42 4.86 -19.42
N VAL A 45 1.42 6.11 -19.88
CA VAL A 45 0.50 7.16 -19.40
C VAL A 45 -0.95 6.79 -19.74
N PHE A 46 -1.21 6.33 -20.96
CA PHE A 46 -2.53 5.88 -21.39
C PHE A 46 -3.04 4.72 -20.52
N LEU A 47 -2.20 3.70 -20.27
CA LEU A 47 -2.54 2.59 -19.38
C LEU A 47 -2.81 3.07 -17.94
N ALA A 48 -1.98 3.98 -17.41
CA ALA A 48 -2.18 4.53 -16.07
C ALA A 48 -3.50 5.30 -15.94
N VAL A 49 -3.85 6.11 -16.95
CA VAL A 49 -5.13 6.83 -17.02
C VAL A 49 -6.29 5.85 -17.13
N LEU A 50 -6.18 4.85 -18.02
CA LEU A 50 -7.21 3.83 -18.22
C LEU A 50 -7.51 3.10 -16.91
N VAL A 51 -6.49 2.71 -16.15
CA VAL A 51 -6.61 2.03 -14.86
C VAL A 51 -7.29 2.89 -13.79
N CYS A 52 -7.24 4.22 -13.90
CA CYS A 52 -7.98 5.14 -13.02
C CYS A 52 -9.46 5.29 -13.37
N THR A 53 -9.95 4.68 -14.45
CA THR A 53 -11.36 4.67 -14.82
C THR A 53 -12.08 3.45 -14.26
N ALA A 54 -13.41 3.53 -14.03
CA ALA A 54 -14.19 2.38 -13.54
C ALA A 54 -14.10 1.13 -14.46
N PRO A 55 -14.10 1.25 -15.80
CA PRO A 55 -13.81 0.12 -16.69
C PRO A 55 -12.40 -0.46 -16.48
N GLY A 56 -11.40 0.40 -16.30
CA GLY A 56 -10.03 -0.02 -16.02
C GLY A 56 -9.88 -0.78 -14.71
N GLU A 57 -10.53 -0.32 -13.64
CA GLU A 57 -10.58 -1.03 -12.35
C GLU A 57 -11.15 -2.45 -12.52
N ARG A 58 -12.25 -2.58 -13.26
CA ARG A 58 -12.86 -3.88 -13.58
C ARG A 58 -11.93 -4.75 -14.42
N CYS A 59 -11.24 -4.16 -15.40
CA CYS A 59 -10.28 -4.86 -16.23
C CYS A 59 -9.10 -5.39 -15.39
N VAL A 60 -8.52 -4.56 -14.52
CA VAL A 60 -7.46 -4.95 -13.57
C VAL A 60 -7.93 -6.09 -12.67
N GLY A 61 -9.12 -5.97 -12.08
CA GLY A 61 -9.70 -7.02 -11.23
C GLY A 61 -9.91 -8.34 -11.99
N ARG A 62 -10.34 -8.29 -13.26
CA ARG A 62 -10.62 -9.49 -14.07
C ARG A 62 -9.40 -10.11 -14.72
N VAL A 63 -8.45 -9.31 -15.20
CA VAL A 63 -7.30 -9.77 -15.98
C VAL A 63 -6.11 -10.04 -15.06
N LEU A 64 -5.68 -9.02 -14.30
CA LEU A 64 -4.49 -9.14 -13.44
C LEU A 64 -4.78 -10.04 -12.24
N LEU A 65 -5.91 -9.83 -11.56
CA LEU A 65 -6.29 -10.64 -10.40
C LEU A 65 -7.15 -11.86 -10.77
N ARG A 66 -7.40 -12.09 -12.07
CA ARG A 66 -8.21 -13.20 -12.58
C ARG A 66 -9.60 -13.31 -11.90
N GLY A 67 -10.13 -12.19 -11.42
CA GLY A 67 -11.38 -12.11 -10.68
C GLY A 67 -12.59 -12.33 -11.56
N ARG A 68 -13.51 -13.18 -11.12
CA ARG A 68 -14.78 -13.46 -11.80
C ARG A 68 -15.96 -13.03 -10.93
N ALA A 69 -17.11 -12.78 -11.56
CA ALA A 69 -18.32 -12.54 -10.78
C ALA A 69 -18.62 -13.76 -9.89
N PRO A 70 -19.04 -13.57 -8.63
CA PRO A 70 -19.30 -14.67 -7.71
C PRO A 70 -20.44 -15.53 -8.25
N ARG A 71 -20.22 -16.85 -8.25
CA ARG A 71 -21.22 -17.88 -8.58
C ARG A 71 -22.30 -17.92 -7.50
N LEU A 72 -23.47 -18.50 -7.81
CA LEU A 72 -24.62 -18.53 -6.89
C LEU A 72 -24.26 -19.09 -5.50
N HIS A 73 -23.57 -20.24 -5.43
CA HIS A 73 -23.13 -20.81 -4.16
C HIS A 73 -22.18 -19.88 -3.38
N GLN A 74 -21.27 -19.18 -4.06
CA GLN A 74 -20.34 -18.25 -3.43
C GLN A 74 -21.08 -17.03 -2.87
N ARG A 75 -22.10 -16.54 -3.58
CA ARG A 75 -22.97 -15.46 -3.08
C ARG A 75 -23.71 -15.89 -1.83
N HIS A 76 -24.24 -17.11 -1.82
CA HIS A 76 -24.94 -17.63 -0.65
C HIS A 76 -24.01 -17.80 0.55
N THR A 77 -22.79 -18.33 0.34
CA THR A 77 -21.76 -18.42 1.39
C THR A 77 -21.33 -17.06 1.93
N LEU A 78 -21.27 -16.02 1.08
CA LEU A 78 -20.85 -14.68 1.48
C LEU A 78 -22.01 -13.79 1.97
N ALA A 79 -23.27 -14.23 1.85
CA ALA A 79 -24.43 -13.45 2.28
C ALA A 79 -24.39 -13.12 3.79
N PRO A 80 -24.04 -14.04 4.70
CA PRO A 80 -23.87 -13.72 6.13
C PRO A 80 -22.75 -12.69 6.36
N VAL A 81 -21.68 -12.74 5.55
CA VAL A 81 -20.57 -11.77 5.63
C VAL A 81 -21.06 -10.37 5.24
N ALA A 82 -21.83 -10.26 4.16
CA ALA A 82 -22.44 -9.01 3.74
C ALA A 82 -23.41 -8.46 4.81
N GLN A 83 -24.19 -9.34 5.46
CA GLN A 83 -25.07 -8.94 6.55
C GLN A 83 -24.28 -8.35 7.73
N VAL A 84 -23.19 -8.99 8.15
CA VAL A 84 -22.33 -8.44 9.22
C VAL A 84 -21.78 -7.07 8.83
N LEU A 85 -21.30 -6.89 7.59
CA LEU A 85 -20.81 -5.59 7.12
C LEU A 85 -21.90 -4.51 7.21
N MET A 86 -23.13 -4.82 6.79
CA MET A 86 -24.27 -3.89 6.88
C MET A 86 -24.64 -3.57 8.34
N CYS A 87 -24.66 -4.57 9.23
CA CYS A 87 -24.92 -4.35 10.66
C CYS A 87 -23.88 -3.43 11.33
N HIS A 88 -22.65 -3.43 10.85
CA HIS A 88 -21.56 -2.58 11.34
C HIS A 88 -21.45 -1.25 10.57
N SER A 89 -22.50 -0.84 9.84
CA SER A 89 -22.56 0.41 9.07
C SER A 89 -21.43 0.55 8.04
N VAL A 90 -20.90 -0.57 7.54
CA VAL A 90 -19.92 -0.55 6.45
C VAL A 90 -20.68 -0.29 5.15
N ALA A 91 -20.45 0.88 4.55
CA ALA A 91 -21.05 1.20 3.25
C ALA A 91 -20.57 0.20 2.18
N VAL A 92 -21.48 -0.63 1.70
CA VAL A 92 -21.26 -1.62 0.63
C VAL A 92 -21.85 -1.18 -0.72
N ASP A 93 -22.57 -0.06 -0.74
CA ASP A 93 -23.24 0.43 -1.95
C ASP A 93 -22.24 0.75 -3.07
N GLY A 94 -22.56 0.25 -4.26
CA GLY A 94 -21.74 0.40 -5.46
C GLY A 94 -20.45 -0.43 -5.47
N LEU A 95 -20.22 -1.28 -4.47
CA LEU A 95 -19.06 -2.16 -4.42
C LEU A 95 -19.23 -3.35 -5.37
N LEU A 96 -18.28 -3.54 -6.27
CA LEU A 96 -18.18 -4.71 -7.12
C LEU A 96 -17.30 -5.76 -6.43
N LEU A 97 -17.93 -6.85 -6.02
CA LEU A 97 -17.24 -8.02 -5.50
C LEU A 97 -16.87 -8.98 -6.63
N LEU A 98 -15.59 -9.34 -6.72
CA LEU A 98 -15.06 -10.37 -7.61
C LEU A 98 -14.42 -11.48 -6.79
N VAL A 99 -14.45 -12.70 -7.32
CA VAL A 99 -13.77 -13.87 -6.74
C VAL A 99 -12.61 -14.27 -7.64
N GLY A 100 -11.38 -14.14 -7.14
CA GLY A 100 -10.15 -14.53 -7.80
C GLY A 100 -9.68 -15.95 -7.44
N PRO A 101 -8.74 -16.52 -8.20
CA PRO A 101 -8.09 -17.77 -7.85
C PRO A 101 -7.17 -17.59 -6.64
N GLY A 102 -6.87 -18.68 -5.93
CA GLY A 102 -5.96 -18.68 -4.78
C GLY A 102 -6.49 -19.54 -3.64
N HIS A 103 -5.57 -20.27 -2.98
CA HIS A 103 -5.88 -21.14 -1.84
C HIS A 103 -5.84 -20.39 -0.51
N GLY A 104 -5.01 -19.35 -0.40
CA GLY A 104 -5.00 -18.48 0.78
C GLY A 104 -6.26 -17.63 0.85
N ALA A 105 -6.69 -17.29 2.07
CA ALA A 105 -7.83 -16.42 2.31
C ALA A 105 -7.36 -14.95 2.34
N VAL A 106 -7.47 -14.28 1.20
CA VAL A 106 -6.93 -12.94 0.96
C VAL A 106 -8.00 -12.07 0.32
N VAL A 107 -8.00 -10.79 0.68
CA VAL A 107 -8.82 -9.75 0.07
C VAL A 107 -7.91 -8.71 -0.53
N THR A 108 -8.23 -8.22 -1.73
CA THR A 108 -7.48 -7.18 -2.41
C THR A 108 -8.43 -6.13 -2.96
N ALA A 109 -8.26 -4.89 -2.51
CA ALA A 109 -8.99 -3.76 -3.07
C ALA A 109 -8.35 -3.27 -4.39
N VAL A 110 -9.20 -2.98 -5.38
CA VAL A 110 -8.85 -2.44 -6.69
C VAL A 110 -9.64 -1.17 -6.96
N GLY A 111 -8.92 -0.04 -6.99
CA GLY A 111 -9.52 1.26 -7.30
C GLY A 111 -10.52 1.73 -6.24
N GLU A 112 -11.59 2.40 -6.65
CA GLU A 112 -12.57 3.00 -5.74
C GLU A 112 -13.75 2.08 -5.40
N ARG A 113 -14.01 1.06 -6.22
CA ARG A 113 -15.28 0.30 -6.12
C ARG A 113 -15.11 -1.20 -6.20
N THR A 114 -13.94 -1.73 -6.50
CA THR A 114 -13.77 -3.16 -6.74
C THR A 114 -13.01 -3.82 -5.60
N VAL A 115 -13.52 -4.93 -5.09
CA VAL A 115 -12.83 -5.79 -4.13
C VAL A 115 -12.78 -7.20 -4.69
N VAL A 116 -11.58 -7.77 -4.70
CA VAL A 116 -11.36 -9.15 -5.13
C VAL A 116 -11.09 -10.00 -3.90
N VAL A 117 -11.91 -11.00 -3.66
CA VAL A 117 -11.69 -12.03 -2.63
C VAL A 117 -11.15 -13.29 -3.28
N THR A 118 -10.23 -13.99 -2.64
CA THR A 118 -9.75 -15.27 -3.18
C THR A 118 -10.77 -16.38 -2.95
N ARG A 119 -10.72 -17.42 -3.79
CA ARG A 119 -11.52 -18.64 -3.60
C ARG A 119 -11.25 -19.30 -2.23
N GLY A 120 -10.02 -19.24 -1.75
CA GLY A 120 -9.62 -19.72 -0.42
C GLY A 120 -10.38 -19.05 0.72
N LEU A 121 -10.70 -17.75 0.62
CA LEU A 121 -11.51 -17.07 1.62
C LEU A 121 -12.95 -17.59 1.62
N VAL A 122 -13.54 -17.75 0.43
CA VAL A 122 -14.90 -18.30 0.31
C VAL A 122 -14.96 -19.72 0.87
N GLU A 123 -13.92 -20.52 0.62
CA GLU A 123 -13.80 -21.88 1.14
C GLU A 123 -13.60 -21.93 2.65
N ALA A 124 -12.78 -21.02 3.21
CA ALA A 124 -12.60 -20.89 4.66
C ALA A 124 -13.91 -20.52 5.37
N VAL A 125 -14.73 -19.65 4.77
CA VAL A 125 -16.07 -19.33 5.30
C VAL A 125 -17.02 -20.52 5.14
N ARG A 126 -17.02 -21.18 3.98
CA ARG A 126 -17.88 -22.35 3.70
C ARG A 126 -17.61 -23.51 4.66
N SER A 127 -16.34 -23.77 4.95
CA SER A 127 -15.88 -24.84 5.84
C SER A 127 -16.00 -24.48 7.33
N GLY A 128 -16.42 -23.26 7.67
CA GLY A 128 -16.53 -22.78 9.04
C GLY A 128 -15.19 -22.48 9.71
N GLN A 129 -14.06 -22.61 9.00
CA GLN A 129 -12.74 -22.20 9.51
C GLN A 129 -12.73 -20.71 9.85
N TRP A 130 -13.41 -19.89 9.04
CA TRP A 130 -13.58 -18.46 9.27
C TRP A 130 -15.04 -18.15 9.55
N GLY A 131 -15.32 -17.57 10.72
CA GLY A 131 -16.64 -17.04 11.03
C GLY A 131 -17.01 -15.86 10.12
N PRO A 132 -18.30 -15.60 9.87
CA PRO A 132 -18.75 -14.47 9.04
C PRO A 132 -18.21 -13.12 9.51
N VAL A 133 -18.07 -12.94 10.83
CA VAL A 133 -17.54 -11.72 11.44
C VAL A 133 -16.06 -11.52 11.12
N THR A 134 -15.27 -12.59 11.17
CA THR A 134 -13.84 -12.55 10.82
C THR A 134 -13.65 -12.20 9.34
N ALA A 135 -14.38 -12.86 8.44
CA ALA A 135 -14.33 -12.55 7.01
C ALA A 135 -14.79 -11.11 6.73
N ALA A 136 -15.84 -10.64 7.41
CA ALA A 136 -16.30 -9.26 7.31
C ALA A 136 -15.24 -8.28 7.79
N ALA A 137 -14.53 -8.58 8.89
CA ALA A 137 -13.44 -7.75 9.38
C ALA A 137 -12.28 -7.67 8.37
N VAL A 138 -11.87 -8.78 7.76
CA VAL A 138 -10.83 -8.75 6.71
C VAL A 138 -11.27 -7.92 5.49
N ILE A 139 -12.52 -8.05 5.05
CA ILE A 139 -13.06 -7.24 3.95
C ILE A 139 -13.16 -5.77 4.34
N ALA A 140 -13.64 -5.47 5.54
CA ALA A 140 -13.76 -4.11 6.07
C ALA A 140 -12.40 -3.41 6.16
N HIS A 141 -11.33 -4.15 6.51
CA HIS A 141 -9.97 -3.62 6.53
C HIS A 141 -9.54 -3.05 5.16
N GLU A 142 -9.72 -3.84 4.10
CA GLU A 142 -9.42 -3.40 2.72
C GLU A 142 -10.36 -2.27 2.26
N LEU A 143 -11.64 -2.33 2.65
CA LEU A 143 -12.61 -1.26 2.37
C LEU A 143 -12.22 0.06 3.04
N GLY A 144 -11.60 0.03 4.23
CA GLY A 144 -11.05 1.23 4.86
C GLY A 144 -10.03 1.95 3.95
N GLY A 145 -9.17 1.17 3.29
CA GLY A 145 -8.22 1.69 2.29
C GLY A 145 -8.91 2.29 1.06
N VAL A 146 -9.98 1.64 0.58
CA VAL A 146 -10.82 2.14 -0.54
C VAL A 146 -11.48 3.46 -0.17
N ARG A 147 -12.15 3.53 0.99
CA ARG A 147 -12.88 4.71 1.45
C ARG A 147 -11.95 5.88 1.76
N ALA A 148 -10.73 5.62 2.19
CA ALA A 148 -9.70 6.65 2.33
C ALA A 148 -9.06 7.10 0.98
N GLY A 149 -9.46 6.49 -0.14
CA GLY A 149 -8.97 6.80 -1.49
C GLY A 149 -7.53 6.37 -1.73
N LEU A 150 -6.99 5.44 -0.93
CA LEU A 150 -5.60 5.00 -1.04
C LEU A 150 -5.38 4.12 -2.29
N THR A 151 -6.41 3.40 -2.71
CA THR A 151 -6.40 2.43 -3.81
C THR A 151 -6.66 3.05 -5.18
N ARG A 152 -7.30 4.23 -5.28
CA ARG A 152 -7.70 4.90 -6.53
C ARG A 152 -6.57 4.99 -7.57
N ARG A 153 -5.38 5.36 -7.12
CA ARG A 153 -4.20 5.53 -7.98
C ARG A 153 -3.12 4.48 -7.73
N ALA A 154 -3.36 3.51 -6.84
CA ALA A 154 -2.34 2.51 -6.51
C ALA A 154 -1.90 1.72 -7.74
N TRP A 155 -2.86 1.29 -8.56
CA TRP A 155 -2.59 0.53 -9.77
C TRP A 155 -1.96 1.36 -10.89
N ALA A 156 -2.29 2.65 -10.99
CA ALA A 156 -1.61 3.56 -11.91
C ALA A 156 -0.11 3.69 -11.55
N TRP A 157 0.22 3.79 -10.26
CA TRP A 157 1.62 3.75 -9.83
C TRP A 157 2.29 2.41 -10.13
N THR A 158 1.58 1.29 -10.02
CA THR A 158 2.13 -0.04 -10.36
C THR A 158 2.59 -0.11 -11.82
N VAL A 159 1.92 0.56 -12.76
CA VAL A 159 2.35 0.60 -14.18
C VAL A 159 3.74 1.21 -14.29
N PHE A 160 3.98 2.36 -13.66
CA PHE A 160 5.28 3.03 -13.69
C PHE A 160 6.34 2.37 -12.82
N LEU A 161 5.93 1.66 -11.77
CA LEU A 161 6.83 0.99 -10.84
C LEU A 161 7.07 -0.46 -11.22
N LEU A 162 6.49 -0.97 -12.31
CA LEU A 162 6.57 -2.38 -12.68
C LEU A 162 8.02 -2.86 -12.85
N PRO A 163 8.91 -2.15 -13.58
CA PRO A 163 10.30 -2.60 -13.74
C PRO A 163 11.04 -2.68 -12.41
N TRP A 164 10.86 -1.66 -11.57
CA TRP A 164 11.44 -1.60 -10.24
C TRP A 164 10.88 -2.67 -9.31
N SER A 165 9.59 -2.98 -9.43
CA SER A 165 8.94 -4.02 -8.62
C SER A 165 9.48 -5.41 -8.94
N VAL A 166 9.72 -5.69 -10.23
CA VAL A 166 10.36 -6.95 -10.67
C VAL A 166 11.80 -7.04 -10.14
N LEU A 167 12.57 -5.96 -10.26
CA LEU A 167 13.93 -5.90 -9.75
C LEU A 167 13.98 -6.05 -8.22
N VAL A 168 13.12 -5.33 -7.49
CA VAL A 168 13.01 -5.46 -6.02
C VAL A 168 12.62 -6.87 -5.63
N TRP A 169 11.64 -7.48 -6.30
CA TRP A 169 11.25 -8.86 -6.05
C TRP A 169 12.44 -9.82 -6.23
N PHE A 170 13.15 -9.71 -7.36
CA PHE A 170 14.34 -10.51 -7.63
C PHE A 170 15.42 -10.33 -6.55
N LEU A 171 15.72 -9.08 -6.18
CA LEU A 171 16.68 -8.76 -5.12
C LEU A 171 16.24 -9.30 -3.76
N THR A 172 14.95 -9.26 -3.42
CA THR A 172 14.45 -9.82 -2.15
C THR A 172 14.55 -11.34 -2.09
N VAL A 173 14.33 -12.03 -3.21
CA VAL A 173 14.53 -13.49 -3.31
C VAL A 173 16.00 -13.82 -3.12
N LEU A 174 16.89 -13.13 -3.85
CA LEU A 174 18.34 -13.31 -3.72
C LEU A 174 18.81 -13.02 -2.30
N TRP A 175 18.32 -11.94 -1.70
CA TRP A 175 18.61 -11.56 -0.32
C TRP A 175 18.21 -12.67 0.65
N GLY A 176 17.01 -13.24 0.53
CA GLY A 176 16.55 -14.35 1.36
C GLY A 176 17.51 -15.55 1.31
N VAL A 177 17.94 -15.94 0.11
CA VAL A 177 18.92 -17.02 -0.08
C VAL A 177 20.24 -16.67 0.60
N VAL A 178 20.78 -15.46 0.38
CA VAL A 178 22.09 -15.06 0.93
C VAL A 178 22.05 -14.92 2.46
N THR A 179 20.96 -14.40 3.03
CA THR A 179 20.82 -14.25 4.49
C THR A 179 20.72 -15.57 5.25
N THR A 180 20.53 -16.69 4.53
CA THR A 180 20.64 -18.03 5.11
C THR A 180 22.10 -18.35 5.49
N PHE A 181 23.06 -17.76 4.79
CA PHE A 181 24.50 -18.01 4.96
C PHE A 181 25.24 -16.84 5.62
N VAL A 182 24.79 -15.60 5.37
CA VAL A 182 25.48 -14.39 5.81
C VAL A 182 24.57 -13.56 6.73
N PRO A 183 25.03 -13.13 7.91
CA PRO A 183 24.24 -12.27 8.79
C PRO A 183 23.80 -10.99 8.09
N ALA A 184 22.52 -10.61 8.26
CA ALA A 184 21.94 -9.43 7.60
C ALA A 184 22.73 -8.12 7.87
N ARG A 185 23.34 -7.99 9.06
CA ARG A 185 24.16 -6.82 9.40
C ARG A 185 25.40 -6.69 8.49
N VAL A 186 26.05 -7.81 8.17
CA VAL A 186 27.21 -7.85 7.27
C VAL A 186 26.77 -7.49 5.86
N MET A 187 25.65 -8.03 5.39
CA MET A 187 25.10 -7.71 4.08
C MET A 187 24.77 -6.22 3.91
N VAL A 188 24.18 -5.60 4.92
CA VAL A 188 23.91 -4.15 4.92
C VAL A 188 25.22 -3.36 4.83
N ALA A 189 26.25 -3.74 5.60
CA ALA A 189 27.56 -3.10 5.52
C ALA A 189 28.19 -3.24 4.12
N CYS A 190 28.15 -4.43 3.52
CA CYS A 190 28.63 -4.68 2.16
C CYS A 190 27.88 -3.84 1.12
N MET A 191 26.56 -3.66 1.25
CA MET A 191 25.79 -2.79 0.36
C MET A 191 26.23 -1.32 0.45
N VAL A 192 26.41 -0.81 1.66
CA VAL A 192 26.88 0.58 1.88
C VAL A 192 28.27 0.77 1.27
N LEU A 193 29.20 -0.16 1.52
CA LEU A 193 30.54 -0.13 0.94
C LEU A 193 30.50 -0.22 -0.58
N SER A 194 29.71 -1.13 -1.15
CA SER A 194 29.57 -1.29 -2.60
C SER A 194 29.01 -0.04 -3.26
N ALA A 195 28.05 0.64 -2.62
CA ALA A 195 27.52 1.91 -3.11
C ALA A 195 28.58 3.02 -3.08
N ALA A 196 29.38 3.11 -2.01
CA ALA A 196 30.46 4.09 -1.91
C ALA A 196 31.55 3.86 -2.98
N VAL A 197 31.99 2.61 -3.15
CA VAL A 197 32.96 2.21 -4.19
C VAL A 197 32.39 2.47 -5.58
N GLY A 198 31.12 2.12 -5.83
CA GLY A 198 30.46 2.36 -7.11
C GLY A 198 30.36 3.85 -7.47
N LEU A 199 30.08 4.72 -6.50
CA LEU A 199 30.11 6.18 -6.70
C LEU A 199 31.52 6.68 -7.00
N TRP A 200 32.53 6.19 -6.27
CA TRP A 200 33.93 6.56 -6.48
C TRP A 200 34.41 6.15 -7.88
N LEU A 201 34.30 4.87 -8.23
CA LEU A 201 34.70 4.35 -9.55
C LEU A 201 33.91 5.00 -10.70
N GLY A 202 32.65 5.33 -10.45
CA GLY A 202 31.80 6.06 -11.40
C GLY A 202 32.29 7.48 -11.68
N ALA A 203 32.91 8.13 -10.69
CA ALA A 203 33.48 9.47 -10.83
C ALA A 203 34.89 9.46 -11.43
N THR A 204 35.68 8.41 -11.22
CA THR A 204 37.09 8.38 -11.59
C THR A 204 37.42 7.56 -12.84
N GLU A 205 36.69 6.49 -13.14
CA GLU A 205 37.09 5.52 -14.16
C GLU A 205 36.06 5.37 -15.29
N HIS A 206 34.89 4.81 -14.98
CA HIS A 206 33.90 4.44 -16.00
C HIS A 206 32.47 4.78 -15.58
N PRO A 207 31.69 5.44 -16.46
CA PRO A 207 30.31 5.87 -16.16
C PRO A 207 29.35 4.69 -15.89
N VAL A 208 29.73 3.47 -16.28
CA VAL A 208 28.94 2.25 -16.03
C VAL A 208 28.76 1.98 -14.53
N HIS A 209 29.78 2.23 -13.71
CA HIS A 209 29.70 2.05 -12.24
C HIS A 209 28.77 3.07 -11.59
N LEU A 210 28.74 4.30 -12.12
CA LEU A 210 27.77 5.30 -11.70
C LEU A 210 26.34 4.87 -12.05
N GLY A 211 26.13 4.36 -13.27
CA GLY A 211 24.85 3.85 -13.73
C GLY A 211 24.31 2.71 -12.86
N SER A 212 25.12 1.70 -12.55
CA SER A 212 24.69 0.57 -11.70
C SER A 212 24.33 1.02 -10.29
N THR A 213 25.11 1.93 -9.71
CA THR A 213 24.86 2.49 -8.37
C THR A 213 23.55 3.28 -8.33
N LEU A 214 23.26 4.07 -9.37
CA LEU A 214 22.00 4.81 -9.49
C LEU A 214 20.79 3.86 -9.61
N VAL A 215 20.89 2.81 -10.43
CA VAL A 215 19.82 1.79 -10.57
C VAL A 215 19.54 1.12 -9.23
N MET A 216 20.57 0.74 -8.47
CA MET A 216 20.41 0.17 -7.13
C MET A 216 19.79 1.16 -6.15
N GLY A 217 20.19 2.44 -6.20
CA GLY A 217 19.60 3.50 -5.39
C GLY A 217 18.10 3.66 -5.65
N VAL A 218 17.66 3.65 -6.91
CA VAL A 218 16.24 3.74 -7.28
C VAL A 218 15.45 2.51 -6.85
N ALA A 219 16.03 1.31 -6.98
CA ALA A 219 15.41 0.08 -6.50
C ALA A 219 15.20 0.11 -4.97
N ALA A 220 16.24 0.48 -4.21
CA ALA A 220 16.17 0.62 -2.76
C ALA A 220 15.13 1.66 -2.33
N TRP A 221 15.10 2.82 -3.02
CA TRP A 221 14.11 3.86 -2.78
C TRP A 221 12.69 3.39 -3.09
N THR A 222 12.50 2.62 -4.16
CA THR A 222 11.19 2.03 -4.52
C THR A 222 10.71 1.06 -3.43
N TRP A 223 11.59 0.18 -2.97
CA TRP A 223 11.28 -0.77 -1.90
C TRP A 223 10.91 -0.06 -0.59
N TRP A 224 11.70 0.94 -0.19
CA TRP A 224 11.42 1.76 0.99
C TRP A 224 10.08 2.47 0.88
N SER A 225 9.81 3.10 -0.26
CA SER A 225 8.56 3.81 -0.55
C SER A 225 7.34 2.89 -0.51
N ALA A 226 7.45 1.69 -1.10
CA ALA A 226 6.41 0.67 -1.07
C ALA A 226 6.14 0.18 0.37
N SER A 227 7.19 -0.02 1.16
CA SER A 227 7.09 -0.45 2.56
C SER A 227 6.42 0.59 3.45
N VAL A 228 6.83 1.86 3.32
CA VAL A 228 6.18 3.00 4.02
C VAL A 228 4.72 3.10 3.64
N TRP A 229 4.41 2.97 2.35
CA TRP A 229 3.04 3.02 1.85
C TRP A 229 2.17 1.87 2.39
N GLN A 230 2.70 0.66 2.43
CA GLN A 230 1.99 -0.49 2.95
C GLN A 230 1.68 -0.33 4.44
N ARG A 231 2.63 0.17 5.24
CA ARG A 231 2.38 0.51 6.65
C ARG A 231 1.27 1.54 6.81
N ALA A 232 1.26 2.59 6.00
CA ALA A 232 0.21 3.60 6.04
C ALA A 232 -1.18 3.03 5.65
N ARG A 233 -1.24 2.15 4.64
CA ARG A 233 -2.49 1.45 4.27
C ARG A 233 -3.02 0.59 5.41
N VAL A 234 -2.14 -0.19 6.04
CA VAL A 234 -2.47 -1.03 7.18
C VAL A 234 -3.05 -0.20 8.33
N GLN A 235 -2.39 0.92 8.69
CA GLN A 235 -2.88 1.81 9.74
C GLN A 235 -4.28 2.38 9.42
N VAL A 236 -4.52 2.80 8.18
CA VAL A 236 -5.84 3.33 7.78
C VAL A 236 -6.92 2.24 7.81
N GLY A 237 -6.59 1.01 7.40
CA GLY A 237 -7.50 -0.12 7.54
C GLY A 237 -7.81 -0.44 9.00
N ASP A 238 -6.80 -0.41 9.88
CA ASP A 238 -6.98 -0.64 11.33
C ASP A 238 -7.86 0.43 11.98
N GLU A 239 -7.63 1.71 11.65
CA GLU A 239 -8.48 2.80 12.12
C GLU A 239 -9.93 2.67 11.64
N TYR A 240 -10.13 2.16 10.42
CA TYR A 240 -11.45 1.90 9.89
C TYR A 240 -12.14 0.76 10.66
N LEU A 241 -11.43 -0.32 10.97
CA LEU A 241 -11.94 -1.43 11.77
C LEU A 241 -12.39 -1.00 13.16
N VAL A 242 -11.61 -0.15 13.82
CA VAL A 242 -11.99 0.43 15.12
C VAL A 242 -13.28 1.23 14.99
N ARG A 243 -13.39 2.07 13.95
CA ARG A 243 -14.59 2.90 13.71
C ARG A 243 -15.86 2.07 13.50
N VAL A 244 -15.74 0.95 12.78
CA VAL A 244 -16.90 0.08 12.48
C VAL A 244 -17.09 -1.04 13.50
N GLY A 245 -16.33 -1.07 14.60
CA GLY A 245 -16.49 -2.07 15.66
C GLY A 245 -16.02 -3.49 15.31
N LEU A 246 -15.22 -3.66 14.25
CA LEU A 246 -14.71 -4.98 13.80
C LEU A 246 -13.25 -5.25 14.20
N ALA A 247 -12.62 -4.33 14.93
CA ALA A 247 -11.21 -4.43 15.33
C ALA A 247 -10.88 -5.69 16.14
N HIS A 248 -11.76 -6.09 17.08
CA HIS A 248 -11.52 -7.24 17.94
C HIS A 248 -11.48 -8.56 17.16
N ALA A 249 -12.46 -8.79 16.27
CA ALA A 249 -12.51 -10.00 15.43
C ALA A 249 -11.29 -10.08 14.49
N PHE A 250 -10.83 -8.94 13.97
CA PHE A 250 -9.62 -8.88 13.16
C PHE A 250 -8.35 -9.14 13.99
N ALA A 251 -8.28 -8.63 15.23
CA ALA A 251 -7.15 -8.88 16.13
C ALA A 251 -7.04 -10.37 16.49
N GLN A 252 -8.15 -11.05 16.78
CA GLN A 252 -8.17 -12.50 16.99
C GLN A 252 -7.63 -13.24 15.76
N HIS A 253 -8.09 -12.86 14.56
CA HIS A 253 -7.60 -13.44 13.32
C HIS A 253 -6.09 -13.24 13.10
N LEU A 254 -5.58 -12.03 13.35
CA LEU A 254 -4.14 -11.74 13.28
C LEU A 254 -3.35 -12.58 14.28
N SER A 255 -3.83 -12.70 15.52
CA SER A 255 -3.16 -13.50 16.55
C SER A 255 -3.06 -14.98 16.20
N ALA A 256 -4.04 -15.51 15.46
CA ALA A 256 -4.06 -16.90 15.01
C ALA A 256 -3.17 -17.17 13.78
N THR A 257 -2.90 -16.15 12.97
CA THR A 257 -2.25 -16.32 11.65
C THR A 257 -0.85 -15.70 11.55
N SER A 258 -0.49 -14.80 12.46
CA SER A 258 0.74 -14.01 12.39
C SER A 258 1.60 -14.17 13.64
N GLY A 259 2.86 -14.56 13.47
CA GLY A 259 3.79 -14.83 14.59
C GLY A 259 4.80 -13.73 14.94
N GLY A 260 4.91 -12.67 14.13
CA GLY A 260 5.93 -11.63 14.29
C GLY A 260 5.59 -10.56 15.35
N ASP A 261 6.61 -9.92 15.91
CA ASP A 261 6.44 -8.88 16.94
C ASP A 261 5.62 -7.68 16.44
N GLU A 262 5.80 -7.26 15.19
CA GLU A 262 4.96 -6.20 14.59
C GLU A 262 3.46 -6.58 14.56
N ALA A 263 3.14 -7.86 14.36
CA ALA A 263 1.77 -8.35 14.37
C ALA A 263 1.21 -8.39 15.80
N ARG A 264 2.03 -8.76 16.79
CA ARG A 264 1.66 -8.73 18.22
C ARG A 264 1.37 -7.31 18.69
N ASP A 265 2.24 -6.35 18.36
CA ASP A 265 2.02 -4.94 18.65
C ASP A 265 0.72 -4.42 18.01
N ARG A 266 0.44 -4.86 16.78
CA ARG A 266 -0.79 -4.52 16.06
C ARG A 266 -2.03 -5.11 16.73
N VAL A 267 -1.98 -6.36 17.21
CA VAL A 267 -3.06 -7.00 17.96
C VAL A 267 -3.37 -6.21 19.22
N VAL A 268 -2.34 -5.84 20.00
CA VAL A 268 -2.50 -5.03 21.23
C VAL A 268 -3.18 -3.69 20.92
N ARG A 269 -2.75 -2.98 19.86
CA ARG A 269 -3.37 -1.71 19.45
C ARG A 269 -4.83 -1.84 19.05
N LEU A 270 -5.22 -2.94 18.39
CA LEU A 270 -6.59 -3.19 17.97
C LEU A 270 -7.49 -3.61 19.13
N GLN A 271 -6.95 -4.31 20.14
CA GLN A 271 -7.67 -4.72 21.35
C GLN A 271 -7.84 -3.58 22.36
N HIS A 272 -6.90 -2.64 22.38
CA HIS A 272 -6.93 -1.46 23.24
C HIS A 272 -6.89 -0.18 22.39
N PRO A 273 -8.00 0.16 21.70
CA PRO A 273 -8.07 1.40 20.94
C PRO A 273 -7.81 2.56 21.89
N GLN A 274 -6.69 3.25 21.71
CA GLN A 274 -6.46 4.46 22.49
C GLN A 274 -7.57 5.46 22.14
N PRO A 275 -8.30 6.01 23.14
CA PRO A 275 -9.27 7.05 22.90
C PRO A 275 -8.50 8.22 22.26
N ARG A 276 -8.74 8.41 20.95
CA ARG A 276 -8.18 9.53 20.20
C ARG A 276 -8.51 10.77 21.02
N HIS A 277 -7.48 11.45 21.53
CA HIS A 277 -7.67 12.70 22.24
C HIS A 277 -8.45 13.63 21.31
N ALA A 278 -9.75 13.81 21.63
CA ALA A 278 -10.68 14.58 20.81
C ALA A 278 -10.33 16.09 20.81
N GLY A 279 -9.32 16.51 21.57
CA GLY A 279 -8.94 17.91 21.75
C GLY A 279 -7.54 18.21 21.25
N ARG A 280 -7.41 18.54 19.96
CA ARG A 280 -6.47 19.58 19.49
C ARG A 280 -6.82 20.10 18.10
N SER A 281 -8.12 20.30 17.85
CA SER A 281 -8.53 21.36 16.91
C SER A 281 -8.42 22.70 17.67
N GLY A 282 -7.19 23.09 17.98
CA GLY A 282 -6.90 24.42 18.48
C GLY A 282 -7.10 25.39 17.33
N THR A 283 -8.33 25.87 17.18
CA THR A 283 -8.61 27.23 16.71
C THR A 283 -7.80 28.19 17.59
N GLY A 284 -6.56 28.45 17.18
CA GLY A 284 -5.74 29.53 17.72
C GLY A 284 -6.20 30.85 17.12
N GLU A 285 -7.48 31.18 17.33
CA GLU A 285 -8.10 32.42 16.86
C GLU A 285 -8.91 32.97 18.03
N GLY A 286 -8.45 34.07 18.62
CA GLY A 286 -9.22 34.86 19.58
C GLY A 286 -8.81 34.79 21.05
N ALA A 287 -7.62 35.28 21.40
CA ALA A 287 -7.37 35.88 22.72
C ALA A 287 -6.10 36.78 22.70
N TRP A 288 -6.02 37.71 21.75
CA TRP A 288 -5.24 38.94 22.00
C TRP A 288 -6.10 39.82 22.90
N GLY A 289 -6.08 39.48 24.19
CA GLY A 289 -6.60 40.34 25.25
C GLY A 289 -5.75 41.60 25.28
N THR A 290 -6.42 42.71 25.03
CA THR A 290 -6.00 44.07 25.35
C THR A 290 -5.65 44.17 26.84
N ALA A 291 -4.38 43.99 27.18
CA ALA A 291 -3.76 44.60 28.35
C ALA A 291 -3.15 45.91 27.83
N GLY A 292 -3.68 47.08 28.16
CA GLY A 292 -3.72 47.58 29.53
C GLY A 292 -2.66 48.67 29.62
N LEU A 293 -2.90 49.78 28.92
CA LEU A 293 -2.29 51.08 29.18
C LEU A 293 -2.82 51.56 30.52
N GLU A 294 -1.99 51.57 31.56
CA GLU A 294 -2.01 52.52 32.70
C GLU A 294 -0.87 52.13 33.66
N ALA A 295 0.25 52.83 33.60
CA ALA A 295 0.56 53.95 34.48
C ALA A 295 1.03 53.51 35.89
N THR A 296 2.34 53.45 36.09
CA THR A 296 2.90 53.83 37.40
C THR A 296 4.27 54.48 37.24
N ARG A 297 4.30 55.74 37.67
CA ARG A 297 5.44 56.64 37.83
C ARG A 297 6.58 55.98 38.60
N LEU A 298 7.80 56.14 38.09
CA LEU A 298 8.99 56.19 38.92
C LEU A 298 9.31 57.66 39.22
N GLY A 299 9.35 57.98 40.51
CA GLY A 299 10.29 58.96 41.03
C GLY A 299 11.64 58.30 41.27
#